data_AF-A0A358TYV6-F1
#
_entry.id   AF-A0A358TYV6-F1
#
_cell.length_a   1.000
_cell.length_b   1.000
_cell.length_c   1.000
_cell.angle_alpha   90.00
_cell.angle_beta   90.00
_cell.angle_gamma   90.00
#
_symmetry.space_group_name_H-M   'P 1'
#
loop_
_entity.id
_entity.type
_entity.pdbx_description
1 polymer ?
#
loop_
_entity_poly.entity_id
_entity_poly.type
_entity_poly.pdbx_seq_one_letter_code
_entity_poly.pdbx_strand_id
1 'polypeptide(L)'
;DAEHLGNVGIRSDSNYVIGGAQDEYGCTEFDNLWNPDKRPACPNAYYDRAEQQMIEAAKKFKEKHMDVGAIVLECTGMQPFARAIQREVELPVFSWGTLLDYAYSVVVHRDYYGHV
;
A
#
# COMPACT_ATOMS: atom_id res chain seq x y z
N ASP A 1 -3.63 -15.67 -5.04
CA ASP A 1 -3.32 -14.40 -5.73
C ASP A 1 -3.34 -14.50 -7.26
N ALA A 2 -2.63 -15.44 -7.88
CA ALA A 2 -2.56 -15.54 -9.35
C ALA A 2 -3.92 -15.70 -10.04
N GLU A 3 -4.83 -16.51 -9.49
CA GLU A 3 -6.19 -16.67 -10.03
C GLU A 3 -7.04 -15.40 -9.88
N HIS A 4 -6.94 -14.72 -8.73
CA HIS A 4 -7.67 -13.49 -8.46
C HIS A 4 -7.28 -12.37 -9.44
N LEU A 5 -5.97 -12.19 -9.66
CA LEU A 5 -5.45 -11.23 -10.63
C LEU A 5 -5.78 -11.63 -12.08
N GLY A 6 -5.71 -12.93 -12.40
CA GLY A 6 -6.11 -13.44 -13.71
C GLY A 6 -7.57 -13.13 -14.07
N ASN A 7 -8.47 -13.23 -13.08
CA ASN A 7 -9.90 -12.95 -13.27
C ASN A 7 -10.20 -11.47 -13.58
N VAL A 8 -9.29 -10.55 -13.24
CA VAL A 8 -9.38 -9.13 -13.60
C VAL A 8 -8.48 -8.74 -14.78
N GLY A 9 -7.96 -9.73 -15.51
CA GLY A 9 -7.17 -9.55 -16.73
C GLY A 9 -5.69 -9.26 -16.51
N ILE A 10 -5.19 -9.36 -15.27
CA ILE A 10 -3.77 -9.21 -14.97
C ILE A 10 -3.09 -10.58 -15.14
N ARG A 11 -2.22 -10.70 -16.14
CA ARG A 11 -1.52 -11.96 -16.43
C ARG A 11 -0.38 -12.17 -15.45
N SER A 12 -0.17 -13.40 -14.99
CA SER A 12 0.89 -13.76 -14.03
C SER A 12 2.32 -13.52 -14.52
N ASP A 13 2.52 -13.35 -15.83
CA ASP A 13 3.80 -13.00 -16.46
C ASP A 13 3.95 -11.50 -16.75
N SER A 14 3.02 -10.67 -16.25
CA SER A 14 3.10 -9.22 -16.35
C SER A 14 4.15 -8.65 -15.39
N ASN A 15 4.53 -7.39 -15.60
CA ASN A 15 5.55 -6.71 -14.82
C ASN A 15 5.04 -6.27 -13.43
N TYR A 16 4.82 -7.21 -12.54
CA TYR A 16 4.50 -6.95 -11.13
C TYR A 16 5.14 -7.98 -10.20
N VAL A 17 5.34 -7.57 -8.96
CA VAL A 17 5.74 -8.43 -7.84
C VAL A 17 4.81 -8.17 -6.66
N ILE A 18 4.48 -9.22 -5.91
CA ILE A 18 3.61 -9.16 -4.73
C ILE A 18 4.47 -9.50 -3.51
N GLY A 19 4.25 -8.78 -2.41
CA GLY A 19 4.87 -9.08 -1.13
C GLY A 19 3.89 -8.87 0.02
N GLY A 20 3.79 -9.87 0.91
CA GLY A 20 2.93 -9.79 2.08
C GLY A 20 3.51 -8.92 3.19
N ALA A 21 2.92 -7.75 3.46
CA ALA A 21 3.40 -6.84 4.52
C ALA A 21 3.46 -7.52 5.91
N GLN A 22 2.43 -8.29 6.27
CA GLN A 22 2.38 -9.03 7.55
C GLN A 22 3.28 -10.27 7.51
N ASP A 23 3.06 -11.15 6.53
CA ASP A 23 3.61 -12.50 6.53
C ASP A 23 5.09 -12.56 6.11
N GLU A 24 5.51 -11.72 5.17
CA GLU A 24 6.88 -11.72 4.64
C GLU A 24 7.75 -10.61 5.24
N TYR A 25 7.18 -9.44 5.47
CA TYR A 25 7.95 -8.24 5.84
C TYR A 25 7.77 -7.79 7.29
N GLY A 26 6.94 -8.50 8.07
CA GLY A 26 6.91 -8.39 9.53
C GLY A 26 6.17 -7.17 10.07
N CYS A 27 5.12 -6.70 9.39
CA CYS A 27 4.21 -5.68 9.93
C CYS A 27 3.27 -6.25 10.99
N THR A 28 3.82 -6.64 12.15
CA THR A 28 3.11 -7.35 13.22
C THR A 28 2.06 -6.53 13.94
N GLU A 29 2.05 -5.20 13.86
CA GLU A 29 0.98 -4.41 14.47
C GLU A 29 -0.40 -4.75 13.87
N PHE A 30 -0.45 -5.20 12.61
CA PHE A 30 -1.69 -5.65 12.00
C PHE A 30 -2.12 -7.05 12.45
N ASP A 31 -1.22 -7.86 13.03
CA ASP A 31 -1.61 -9.13 13.65
C ASP A 31 -2.56 -8.90 14.82
N ASN A 32 -2.36 -7.81 15.55
CA ASN A 32 -3.22 -7.42 16.67
C ASN A 32 -4.64 -7.02 16.22
N LEU A 33 -4.85 -6.79 14.92
CA LEU A 33 -6.14 -6.43 14.35
C LEU A 33 -6.80 -7.62 13.65
N TRP A 34 -6.05 -8.30 12.78
CA TRP A 34 -6.62 -9.19 11.77
C TRP A 34 -6.27 -10.66 11.96
N ASN A 35 -5.19 -10.97 12.68
CA ASN A 35 -4.77 -12.35 12.88
C ASN A 35 -5.60 -12.98 14.03
N PRO A 36 -6.47 -13.97 13.75
CA PRO A 36 -7.38 -14.52 14.76
C PRO A 36 -6.64 -15.23 15.90
N ASP A 37 -5.44 -15.75 15.65
CA ASP A 37 -4.64 -16.49 16.62
C ASP A 37 -3.80 -15.57 17.52
N LYS A 38 -3.50 -14.35 17.05
CA LYS A 38 -2.64 -13.39 17.76
C LYS A 38 -3.38 -12.20 18.36
N ARG A 39 -4.53 -11.83 17.80
CA ARG A 39 -5.25 -10.61 18.20
C ARG A 39 -5.75 -10.67 19.65
N PRO A 40 -5.58 -9.60 20.44
CA PRO A 40 -6.16 -9.50 21.78
C PRO A 40 -7.70 -9.42 21.73
N ALA A 41 -8.34 -9.64 22.89
CA ALA A 41 -9.80 -9.58 23.02
C ALA A 41 -10.39 -8.23 22.60
N CYS A 42 -9.66 -7.13 22.82
CA CYS A 42 -9.95 -5.82 22.26
C CYS A 42 -8.88 -5.49 21.20
N PRO A 43 -9.16 -5.68 19.90
CA PRO A 43 -8.21 -5.41 18.83
C PRO A 43 -7.71 -3.96 18.86
N ASN A 44 -6.39 -3.78 18.79
CA ASN A 44 -5.76 -2.47 18.79
C ASN A 44 -4.41 -2.53 18.07
N ALA A 45 -3.94 -1.38 17.58
CA ALA A 45 -2.63 -1.22 17.00
C ALA A 45 -2.10 0.18 17.32
N TYR A 46 -0.79 0.31 17.47
CA TYR A 46 -0.13 1.59 17.69
C TYR A 46 0.34 2.17 16.36
N TYR A 47 -0.13 3.37 16.04
CA TYR A 47 0.13 4.01 14.75
C TYR A 47 1.63 4.18 14.47
N ASP A 48 2.38 4.69 15.44
CA ASP A 48 3.82 4.94 15.33
C ASP A 48 4.61 3.65 15.03
N ARG A 49 4.24 2.55 15.69
CA ARG A 49 4.84 1.23 15.43
C ARG A 49 4.46 0.70 14.05
N ALA A 50 3.19 0.80 13.68
CA ALA A 50 2.71 0.35 12.38
C ALA A 50 3.37 1.14 11.23
N GLU A 51 3.53 2.45 11.39
CA GLU A 51 4.21 3.31 10.43
C GLU A 51 5.67 2.89 10.21
N GLN A 52 6.42 2.69 11.30
CA GLN A 52 7.82 2.23 11.23
C GLN A 52 7.93 0.85 10.57
N GLN A 53 7.04 -0.08 10.93
CA GLN A 53 7.03 -1.41 10.32
C GLN A 53 6.71 -1.37 8.82
N MET A 54 5.76 -0.52 8.40
CA MET A 54 5.39 -0.34 7.00
C MET A 54 6.53 0.29 6.18
N ILE A 55 7.23 1.27 6.74
CA ILE A 55 8.44 1.86 6.14
C ILE A 55 9.50 0.79 5.90
N GLU A 56 9.83 0.00 6.93
CA GLU A 56 10.85 -1.03 6.86
C GLU A 56 10.45 -2.16 5.89
N ALA A 57 9.16 -2.52 5.85
CA ALA A 57 8.64 -3.47 4.88
C ALA A 57 8.84 -2.97 3.43
N ALA A 58 8.48 -1.71 3.16
CA ALA A 58 8.61 -1.14 1.82
C ALA A 58 10.08 -1.00 1.38
N LYS A 59 10.98 -0.63 2.30
CA LYS A 59 12.44 -0.57 2.03
C LYS A 59 12.98 -1.94 1.67
N LYS A 60 12.70 -2.97 2.47
CA LYS A 60 13.11 -4.36 2.20
C LYS A 60 12.51 -4.90 0.90
N PHE A 61 11.26 -4.55 0.60
CA PHE A 61 10.62 -4.93 -0.66
C PHE A 61 11.35 -4.34 -1.86
N LYS A 62 11.67 -3.03 -1.82
CA LYS A 62 12.47 -2.36 -2.86
C LYS A 62 13.88 -2.94 -2.99
N GLU A 63 14.56 -3.22 -1.88
CA GLU A 63 15.90 -3.81 -1.88
C GLU A 63 15.92 -5.21 -2.53
N LYS A 64 14.88 -6.01 -2.28
CA LYS A 64 14.72 -7.34 -2.89
C LYS A 64 14.36 -7.28 -4.37
N HIS A 65 13.68 -6.23 -4.82
CA HIS A 65 13.17 -6.07 -6.18
C HIS A 65 13.61 -4.70 -6.76
N MET A 66 14.89 -4.60 -7.13
CA MET A 66 15.52 -3.35 -7.56
C MET A 66 14.95 -2.75 -8.87
N ASP A 67 14.20 -3.53 -9.64
CA ASP A 67 13.53 -3.13 -10.88
C ASP A 67 12.12 -2.55 -10.66
N VAL A 68 11.63 -2.52 -9.41
CA VAL A 68 10.33 -1.92 -9.07
C VAL A 68 10.36 -0.40 -9.27
N GLY A 69 9.51 0.09 -10.18
CA GLY A 69 9.35 1.51 -10.47
C GLY A 69 8.27 2.24 -9.67
N ALA A 70 7.38 1.52 -9.01
CA ALA A 70 6.31 2.07 -8.17
C ALA A 70 5.76 1.01 -7.20
N ILE A 71 5.17 1.46 -6.09
CA ILE A 71 4.54 0.59 -5.09
C ILE A 71 3.04 0.85 -5.06
N VAL A 72 2.24 -0.23 -4.97
CA VAL A 72 0.79 -0.15 -4.72
C VAL A 72 0.50 -0.73 -3.34
N LEU A 73 -0.15 0.05 -2.48
CA LEU A 73 -0.66 -0.41 -1.19
C LEU A 73 -2.10 -0.92 -1.37
N GLU A 74 -2.24 -2.25 -1.41
CA GLU A 74 -3.50 -2.89 -1.79
C GLU A 74 -4.56 -2.88 -0.69
N CYS A 75 -4.16 -3.02 0.58
CA CYS A 75 -5.08 -2.97 1.71
C CYS A 75 -5.54 -1.53 2.01
N THR A 76 -6.85 -1.34 2.21
CA THR A 76 -7.45 -0.03 2.53
C THR A 76 -6.87 0.59 3.80
N GLY A 77 -6.45 -0.24 4.77
CA GLY A 77 -5.84 0.18 6.03
C GLY A 77 -4.40 0.71 5.90
N MET A 78 -3.77 0.57 4.73
CA MET A 78 -2.37 0.98 4.53
C MET A 78 -2.21 2.43 4.05
N GLN A 79 -3.29 3.06 3.58
CA GLN A 79 -3.27 4.44 3.10
C GLN A 79 -2.61 5.46 4.05
N PRO A 80 -2.83 5.40 5.39
CA PRO A 80 -2.21 6.36 6.32
C PRO A 80 -0.67 6.41 6.23
N PHE A 81 -0.04 5.30 5.84
CA PHE A 81 1.43 5.17 5.81
C PHE A 81 2.04 5.55 4.46
N ALA A 82 1.23 5.80 3.42
CA ALA A 82 1.70 6.01 2.05
C ALA A 82 2.74 7.14 1.93
N ARG A 83 2.50 8.27 2.61
CA ARG A 83 3.43 9.41 2.60
C ARG A 83 4.74 9.11 3.33
N ALA A 84 4.67 8.40 4.45
CA ALA A 84 5.85 8.02 5.23
C ALA A 84 6.73 7.07 4.42
N ILE A 85 6.12 6.04 3.80
CA ILE A 85 6.80 5.13 2.87
C ILE A 85 7.45 5.91 1.71
N GLN A 86 6.69 6.76 1.02
CA GLN A 86 7.17 7.50 -0.16
C GLN A 86 8.44 8.31 0.12
N ARG A 87 8.55 8.92 1.31
CA ARG A 87 9.75 9.69 1.70
C ARG A 87 11.01 8.83 1.79
N GLU A 88 10.86 7.58 2.19
CA GLU A 88 11.99 6.68 2.47
C GLU A 88 12.37 5.83 1.26
N VAL A 89 11.41 5.47 0.41
CA VAL A 89 11.67 4.62 -0.76
C VAL A 89 11.92 5.42 -2.04
N GLU A 90 11.59 6.71 -2.08
CA GLU A 90 11.77 7.59 -3.25
C GLU A 90 11.16 7.04 -4.55
N LEU A 91 10.03 6.33 -4.44
CA LEU A 91 9.24 5.81 -5.56
C LEU A 91 7.81 6.38 -5.50
N PRO A 92 7.08 6.42 -6.64
CA PRO A 92 5.64 6.58 -6.63
C PRO A 92 4.97 5.53 -5.73
N VAL A 93 4.11 5.96 -4.82
CA VAL A 93 3.32 5.10 -3.94
C VAL A 93 1.84 5.34 -4.22
N PHE A 94 1.18 4.35 -4.80
CA PHE A 94 -0.26 4.34 -5.02
C PHE A 94 -0.95 3.69 -3.81
N SER A 95 -2.10 4.23 -3.45
CA SER A 95 -2.96 3.70 -2.39
C SER A 95 -4.43 3.91 -2.76
N TRP A 96 -5.34 3.40 -1.94
CA TRP A 96 -6.76 3.72 -2.07
C TRP A 96 -7.02 5.23 -2.12
N GLY A 97 -6.31 6.04 -1.34
CA GLY A 97 -6.43 7.50 -1.38
C GLY A 97 -6.17 8.07 -2.76
N THR A 98 -5.09 7.63 -3.42
CA THR A 98 -4.78 8.10 -4.78
C THR A 98 -5.84 7.68 -5.81
N LEU A 99 -6.42 6.48 -5.65
CA LEU A 99 -7.49 6.01 -6.53
C LEU A 99 -8.78 6.80 -6.32
N LEU A 100 -9.13 7.09 -5.06
CA LEU A 100 -10.31 7.88 -4.71
C LEU A 100 -10.17 9.33 -5.17
N ASP A 101 -9.01 9.94 -4.99
CA ASP A 101 -8.73 11.29 -5.49
C ASP A 101 -8.84 11.34 -7.02
N TYR A 102 -8.33 10.32 -7.72
CA TYR A 102 -8.49 10.19 -9.17
C TYR A 102 -9.98 10.09 -9.56
N ALA A 103 -10.72 9.17 -8.95
CA ALA A 103 -12.15 8.98 -9.23
C ALA A 103 -12.96 10.25 -8.96
N TYR A 104 -12.68 10.95 -7.86
CA TYR A 104 -13.31 12.23 -7.53
C TYR A 104 -13.01 13.29 -8.59
N SER A 105 -11.76 13.39 -9.05
CA SER A 105 -11.34 14.39 -10.04
C SER A 105 -12.03 14.27 -11.40
N VAL A 106 -12.54 13.08 -11.75
CA VAL A 106 -13.27 12.82 -13.00
C VAL A 106 -14.70 13.36 -12.95
N VAL A 107 -15.32 13.44 -11.78
CA VAL A 107 -16.72 13.86 -11.62
C VAL A 107 -16.87 15.22 -10.94
N VAL A 108 -15.84 15.69 -10.24
CA VAL A 108 -15.79 17.02 -9.61
C VAL A 108 -14.58 17.79 -10.14
N HIS A 109 -14.68 18.20 -11.41
CA HIS A 109 -13.67 19.03 -12.03
C HIS A 109 -13.58 20.40 -11.35
N ARG A 110 -12.35 20.89 -11.15
CA ARG A 110 -12.08 22.25 -10.69
C ARG A 110 -12.25 23.24 -11.85
N ASP A 111 -12.78 24.42 -11.56
CA ASP A 111 -12.67 25.56 -12.47
C ASP A 111 -11.21 26.00 -12.58
N TYR A 112 -10.80 26.39 -13.79
CA TYR A 112 -9.48 26.97 -14.05
C TYR A 112 -9.66 28.45 -14.39
N TYR A 113 -8.99 29.32 -13.64
CA TYR A 113 -9.01 30.76 -13.84
C TYR A 113 -7.60 31.28 -14.13
N GLY A 114 -7.46 32.20 -15.09
CA GLY A 114 -6.16 32.77 -15.50
C GLY A 114 -6.20 33.36 -16.91
N HIS A 115 -5.10 33.96 -17.36
CA HIS A 115 -4.88 34.31 -18.77
C HIS A 115 -3.68 33.45 -19.23
N VAL A 116 -3.84 32.78 -20.37
CA VAL A 116 -2.73 32.05 -21.02
C VAL A 116 -1.84 33.05 -21.73
#